data_AF-A0A314Z5W3-F1
#
_entry.id   AF-A0A314Z5W3-F1
#
_cell.length_a   1.000
_cell.length_b   1.000
_cell.length_c   1.000
_cell.angle_alpha   90.00
_cell.angle_beta   90.00
_cell.angle_gamma   90.00
#
_symmetry.space_group_name_H-M   'P 1'
#
loop_
_entity.id
_entity.type
_entity.pdbx_description
1 polymer ?
#
loop_
_entity_poly.entity_id
_entity_poly.type
_entity_poly.pdbx_seq_one_letter_code
_entity_poly.pdbx_strand_id
1 'polypeptide(L)'
;MPILASLWAQKVKRWNDYLVFSASQTVFHHNGDAVVQLLKSCFTSTLGLSSSRAYSNGSVGALLGHGFGSHFSGGISPVAPGILYLRVHRSVRDVMFMTEEVLSLLMFSVRDIASCGLPRDRVDRLKKTKHGMRYGQVSLAAAMARVRIAATLGATLVWISGGSSLVQSLIKETLPSWFISTHGLDQEGRESGGMVAMLGGYALAYFAVLCGTFAWGVDSVTPASKRRPKVLGAHLEFLASALDGKISLGCDWAMWRAYVSGFVSLMVACTQKWVLEVDVEVLKRLSKELRRLNEEELALALLGLGGVGAMGAAAELAIECEV
;
A
#
# COMPACT_ATOMS: atom_id res chain seq x y z
N MET A 1 -0.36 -38.57 31.86
CA MET A 1 -1.40 -38.59 30.81
C MET A 1 -1.55 -37.28 30.01
N PRO A 2 -1.64 -36.07 30.59
CA PRO A 2 -1.88 -34.85 29.80
C PRO A 2 -0.73 -34.46 28.86
N ILE A 3 0.52 -34.77 29.24
CA ILE A 3 1.72 -34.51 28.42
C ILE A 3 1.73 -35.37 27.15
N LEU A 4 1.28 -36.63 27.23
CA LEU A 4 1.25 -37.51 26.06
C LEU A 4 0.17 -37.05 25.07
N ALA A 5 -1.01 -36.68 25.57
CA ALA A 5 -2.11 -36.19 24.76
C ALA A 5 -1.76 -34.86 24.05
N SER A 6 -1.07 -33.94 24.73
CA SER A 6 -0.63 -32.68 24.12
C SER A 6 0.43 -32.89 23.04
N LEU A 7 1.38 -33.82 23.24
CA LEU A 7 2.38 -34.20 22.24
C LEU A 7 1.74 -34.84 21.00
N TRP A 8 0.74 -35.71 21.19
CA TRP A 8 -0.02 -36.31 20.09
C TRP A 8 -0.83 -35.26 19.32
N ALA A 9 -1.53 -34.37 20.01
CA ALA A 9 -2.27 -33.27 19.37
C ALA A 9 -1.33 -32.36 18.56
N GLN A 10 -0.14 -32.05 19.09
CA GLN A 10 0.87 -31.26 18.39
C GLN A 10 1.41 -31.99 17.15
N LYS A 11 1.65 -33.30 17.25
CA LYS A 11 2.13 -34.13 16.14
C LYS A 11 1.10 -34.22 15.01
N VAL A 12 -0.16 -34.49 15.34
CA VAL A 12 -1.27 -34.56 14.37
C VAL A 12 -1.48 -33.22 13.69
N LYS A 13 -1.46 -32.11 14.44
CA LYS A 13 -1.55 -30.77 13.85
C LYS A 13 -0.41 -30.47 12.88
N ARG A 14 0.84 -30.79 13.25
CA ARG A 14 2.01 -30.62 12.36
C ARG A 14 1.90 -31.43 11.08
N TRP A 15 1.36 -32.65 11.15
CA TRP A 15 1.14 -33.50 9.98
C TRP A 15 0.05 -32.92 9.06
N ASN A 16 -1.07 -32.47 9.63
CA ASN A 16 -2.13 -31.82 8.86
C ASN A 16 -1.61 -30.56 8.15
N ASP A 17 -0.91 -29.69 8.88
CA ASP A 17 -0.29 -28.48 8.32
C ASP A 17 0.68 -28.84 7.18
N TYR A 18 1.54 -29.84 7.38
CA TYR A 18 2.47 -30.31 6.36
C TYR A 18 1.76 -30.80 5.09
N LEU A 19 0.67 -31.56 5.23
CA LEU A 19 -0.11 -32.04 4.08
C LEU A 19 -0.82 -30.89 3.35
N VAL A 20 -1.45 -29.98 4.09
CA VAL A 20 -2.11 -28.79 3.52
C VAL A 20 -1.10 -27.94 2.75
N PHE A 21 0.08 -27.70 3.31
CA PHE A 21 1.12 -26.92 2.61
C PHE A 21 1.68 -27.66 1.40
N SER A 22 1.99 -28.95 1.52
CA SER A 22 2.56 -29.72 0.41
C SER A 22 1.57 -29.86 -0.75
N ALA A 23 0.28 -30.09 -0.45
CA ALA A 23 -0.75 -30.20 -1.47
C ALA A 23 -1.09 -28.84 -2.12
N SER A 24 -1.02 -27.75 -1.35
CA SER A 24 -1.37 -26.42 -1.88
C SER A 24 -0.29 -25.81 -2.78
N GLN A 25 0.97 -26.21 -2.64
CA GLN A 25 2.07 -25.71 -3.48
C GLN A 25 1.80 -25.91 -4.98
N THR A 26 1.32 -27.10 -5.38
CA THR A 26 1.02 -27.37 -6.79
C THR A 26 -0.14 -26.54 -7.29
N VAL A 27 -1.16 -26.32 -6.45
CA VAL A 27 -2.32 -25.48 -6.78
C VAL A 27 -1.88 -24.03 -7.03
N PHE A 28 -1.09 -23.44 -6.12
CA PHE A 28 -0.62 -22.06 -6.29
C PHE A 28 0.44 -21.90 -7.39
N HIS A 29 1.13 -22.97 -7.75
CA HIS A 29 2.06 -22.98 -8.89
C HIS A 29 1.34 -22.91 -10.24
N HIS A 30 0.16 -23.54 -10.35
CA HIS A 30 -0.56 -23.65 -11.62
C HIS A 30 -1.78 -22.73 -11.75
N ASN A 31 -2.36 -22.28 -10.64
CA ASN A 31 -3.59 -21.51 -10.65
C ASN A 31 -3.37 -20.09 -10.10
N GLY A 32 -3.28 -19.11 -11.02
CA GLY A 32 -3.15 -17.69 -10.67
C GLY A 32 -4.35 -17.18 -9.88
N ASP A 33 -5.57 -17.62 -10.18
CA ASP A 33 -6.78 -17.20 -9.47
C ASP A 33 -6.74 -17.62 -8.00
N ALA A 34 -6.18 -18.80 -7.70
CA ALA A 34 -6.00 -19.24 -6.33
C ALA A 34 -5.07 -18.28 -5.56
N VAL A 35 -4.01 -17.79 -6.22
CA VAL A 35 -3.10 -16.77 -5.65
C VAL A 35 -3.84 -15.45 -5.43
N VAL A 36 -4.64 -14.98 -6.40
CA VAL A 36 -5.48 -13.77 -6.24
C VAL A 36 -6.43 -13.92 -5.05
N GLN A 37 -7.09 -15.07 -4.90
CA GLN A 37 -8.02 -15.31 -3.80
C GLN A 37 -7.31 -15.35 -2.45
N LEU A 38 -6.09 -15.89 -2.40
CA LEU A 38 -5.26 -15.86 -1.20
C LEU A 38 -4.86 -14.42 -0.84
N LEU A 39 -4.44 -13.61 -1.82
CA LEU A 39 -4.14 -12.19 -1.61
C LEU A 39 -5.37 -11.42 -1.11
N LYS A 40 -6.53 -11.61 -1.75
CA LYS A 40 -7.83 -11.06 -1.30
C LYS A 40 -8.10 -11.43 0.16
N SER A 41 -7.91 -12.70 0.52
CA SER A 41 -8.10 -13.19 1.89
C SER A 41 -7.15 -12.52 2.89
N CYS A 42 -5.89 -12.27 2.50
CA CYS A 42 -4.93 -11.52 3.32
C CYS A 42 -5.41 -10.08 3.58
N PHE A 43 -5.85 -9.36 2.54
CA PHE A 43 -6.37 -8.00 2.66
C PHE A 43 -7.63 -7.94 3.52
N THR A 44 -8.62 -8.80 3.24
CA THR A 44 -9.88 -8.86 4.00
C THR A 44 -9.64 -9.19 5.47
N SER A 45 -8.77 -10.16 5.77
CA SER A 45 -8.43 -10.56 7.13
C SER A 45 -7.72 -9.45 7.91
N THR A 46 -6.80 -8.73 7.27
CA THR A 46 -6.04 -7.65 7.89
C THR A 46 -6.89 -6.40 8.14
N LEU A 47 -7.76 -6.05 7.19
CA LEU A 47 -8.59 -4.84 7.26
C LEU A 47 -9.94 -5.07 7.94
N GLY A 48 -10.33 -6.33 8.17
CA GLY A 48 -11.59 -6.68 8.82
C GLY A 48 -12.81 -6.39 7.96
N LEU A 49 -12.70 -6.52 6.64
CA LEU A 49 -13.75 -6.18 5.66
C LEU A 49 -14.80 -7.29 5.47
N SER A 50 -14.92 -8.20 6.45
CA SER A 50 -15.82 -9.36 6.41
C SER A 50 -17.27 -8.95 6.66
N SER A 51 -18.20 -9.40 5.81
CA SER A 51 -19.64 -9.16 5.97
C SER A 51 -20.29 -9.90 7.14
N SER A 52 -19.61 -10.91 7.72
CA SER A 52 -20.12 -11.66 8.87
C SER A 52 -19.71 -11.00 10.19
N ARG A 53 -20.73 -10.56 10.96
CA ARG A 53 -20.65 -9.90 12.27
C ARG A 53 -20.02 -10.73 13.40
N ALA A 54 -19.39 -11.86 13.11
CA ALA A 54 -18.90 -12.81 14.12
C ALA A 54 -17.39 -12.76 14.36
N TYR A 55 -16.57 -12.15 13.48
CA TYR A 55 -15.11 -12.21 13.62
C TYR A 55 -14.39 -10.88 13.34
N SER A 56 -13.86 -10.34 14.45
CA SER A 56 -12.66 -9.49 14.63
C SER A 56 -12.59 -8.10 13.98
N ASN A 57 -12.30 -7.11 14.84
CA ASN A 57 -11.53 -5.92 14.48
C ASN A 57 -10.28 -6.35 13.70
N GLY A 58 -10.21 -6.02 12.39
CA GLY A 58 -9.10 -6.37 11.51
C GLY A 58 -7.74 -6.06 12.15
N SER A 59 -6.80 -7.00 12.03
CA SER A 59 -5.45 -6.84 12.58
C SER A 59 -4.46 -7.83 11.96
N VAL A 60 -3.16 -7.58 12.17
CA VAL A 60 -2.10 -8.56 11.86
C VAL A 60 -2.32 -9.88 12.60
N GLY A 61 -2.99 -9.84 13.76
CA GLY A 61 -3.38 -11.04 14.49
C GLY A 61 -4.31 -11.94 13.67
N ALA A 62 -5.34 -11.37 13.05
CA ALA A 62 -6.27 -12.12 12.19
C ALA A 62 -5.55 -12.74 10.98
N LEU A 63 -4.63 -12.00 10.36
CA LEU A 63 -3.82 -12.47 9.23
C LEU A 63 -2.95 -13.69 9.59
N LEU A 64 -2.41 -13.72 10.81
CA LEU A 64 -1.51 -14.76 11.31
C LEU A 64 -2.19 -15.85 12.14
N GLY A 65 -3.51 -15.78 12.30
CA GLY A 65 -4.28 -16.80 13.03
C GLY A 65 -4.42 -16.56 14.54
N HIS A 66 -3.97 -15.41 15.05
CA HIS A 66 -4.23 -14.98 16.43
C HIS A 66 -5.73 -14.67 16.59
N GLY A 67 -6.43 -15.51 17.34
CA GLY A 67 -7.90 -15.44 17.51
C GLY A 67 -8.67 -16.61 16.90
N PHE A 68 -8.03 -17.52 16.15
CA PHE A 68 -8.66 -18.76 15.66
C PHE A 68 -8.79 -19.86 16.72
N GLY A 69 -8.25 -19.63 17.92
CA GLY A 69 -8.30 -20.58 19.02
C GLY A 69 -9.49 -20.36 19.94
N SER A 70 -10.65 -20.98 19.62
CA SER A 70 -11.60 -21.55 20.61
C SER A 70 -12.97 -21.94 20.05
N HIS A 71 -13.37 -21.55 18.83
CA HIS A 71 -14.78 -21.64 18.42
C HIS A 71 -15.14 -22.66 17.33
N PHE A 72 -14.21 -23.48 16.86
CA PHE A 72 -14.57 -24.61 15.97
C PHE A 72 -14.72 -25.90 16.78
N SER A 73 -15.88 -26.08 17.40
CA SER A 73 -16.36 -27.38 17.84
C SER A 73 -16.66 -28.25 16.60
N GLY A 74 -15.66 -29.04 16.16
CA GLY A 74 -15.88 -30.18 15.25
C GLY A 74 -15.47 -30.03 13.78
N GLY A 75 -14.59 -29.08 13.41
CA GLY A 75 -14.12 -28.93 12.02
C GLY A 75 -12.60 -28.73 11.87
N ILE A 76 -12.09 -28.90 10.64
CA ILE A 76 -10.72 -28.53 10.26
C ILE A 76 -10.58 -27.02 10.48
N SER A 77 -9.73 -26.59 11.40
CA SER A 77 -9.45 -25.16 11.60
C SER A 77 -8.79 -24.62 10.33
N PRO A 78 -9.38 -23.59 9.67
CA PRO A 78 -8.81 -23.05 8.44
C PRO A 78 -7.44 -22.43 8.74
N VAL A 79 -6.44 -22.75 7.91
CA VAL A 79 -5.10 -22.16 8.01
C VAL A 79 -5.23 -20.67 7.74
N ALA A 80 -4.65 -19.84 8.62
CA ALA A 80 -4.69 -18.39 8.47
C ALA A 80 -4.04 -17.95 7.13
N PRO A 81 -4.65 -17.00 6.40
CA PRO A 81 -4.24 -16.69 5.03
C PRO A 81 -2.80 -16.16 4.95
N GLY A 82 -2.33 -15.40 5.94
CA GLY A 82 -0.95 -14.93 5.98
C GLY A 82 0.07 -16.05 6.20
N ILE A 83 -0.25 -17.03 7.04
CA ILE A 83 0.60 -18.21 7.26
C ILE A 83 0.67 -19.06 6.00
N LEU A 84 -0.47 -19.25 5.33
CA LEU A 84 -0.51 -19.97 4.07
C LEU A 84 0.35 -19.27 3.01
N TYR A 85 0.19 -17.96 2.85
CA TYR A 85 0.98 -17.16 1.92
C TYR A 85 2.49 -17.26 2.18
N LEU A 86 2.93 -17.09 3.43
CA LEU A 86 4.34 -17.22 3.80
C LEU A 86 4.94 -18.59 3.45
N ARG A 87 4.13 -19.65 3.41
CA ARG A 87 4.58 -21.00 3.04
C ARG A 87 4.59 -21.27 1.55
N VAL A 88 3.69 -20.64 0.78
CA VAL A 88 3.48 -20.95 -0.64
C VAL A 88 4.00 -19.88 -1.60
N HIS A 89 4.37 -18.68 -1.13
CA HIS A 89 4.80 -17.57 -2.01
C HIS A 89 5.94 -17.95 -2.97
N ARG A 90 6.88 -18.81 -2.55
CA ARG A 90 7.99 -19.29 -3.40
C ARG A 90 7.56 -20.23 -4.52
N SER A 91 6.35 -20.79 -4.42
CA SER A 91 5.78 -21.71 -5.41
C SER A 91 4.98 -20.98 -6.47
N VAL A 92 4.75 -19.67 -6.32
CA VAL A 92 4.05 -18.86 -7.33
C VAL A 92 4.98 -18.66 -8.54
N ARG A 93 4.54 -19.13 -9.71
CA ARG A 93 5.36 -19.12 -10.93
C ARG A 93 5.53 -17.73 -11.54
N ASP A 94 4.45 -16.96 -11.60
CA ASP A 94 4.44 -15.60 -12.15
C ASP A 94 4.42 -14.57 -11.03
N VAL A 95 5.60 -14.06 -10.70
CA VAL A 95 5.79 -13.05 -9.66
C VAL A 95 5.57 -11.63 -10.18
N MET A 96 5.56 -11.42 -11.50
CA MET A 96 5.40 -10.09 -12.10
C MET A 96 3.95 -9.62 -12.05
N PHE A 97 3.00 -10.53 -12.25
CA PHE A 97 1.56 -10.22 -12.11
C PHE A 97 1.18 -9.86 -10.65
N MET A 98 1.96 -10.33 -9.66
CA MET A 98 1.68 -10.07 -8.24
C MET A 98 1.64 -8.58 -7.90
N THR A 99 2.48 -7.75 -8.54
CA THR A 99 2.48 -6.32 -8.29
C THR A 99 1.19 -5.65 -8.75
N GLU A 100 0.66 -6.04 -9.90
CA GLU A 100 -0.58 -5.47 -10.45
C GLU A 100 -1.80 -5.89 -9.63
N GLU A 101 -1.84 -7.14 -9.17
CA GLU A 101 -2.90 -7.62 -8.29
C GLU A 101 -2.86 -6.95 -6.91
N VAL A 102 -1.68 -6.86 -6.29
CA VAL A 102 -1.55 -6.18 -5.00
C VAL A 102 -1.93 -4.71 -5.11
N LEU A 103 -1.55 -4.04 -6.20
CA LEU A 103 -1.92 -2.66 -6.49
C LEU A 103 -3.45 -2.52 -6.65
N SER A 104 -4.08 -3.43 -7.39
CA SER A 104 -5.53 -3.46 -7.59
C SER A 104 -6.28 -3.71 -6.28
N LEU A 105 -5.81 -4.64 -5.45
CA LEU A 105 -6.38 -4.93 -4.13
C LEU A 105 -6.19 -3.77 -3.14
N LEU A 106 -5.07 -3.07 -3.21
CA LEU A 106 -4.84 -1.86 -2.42
C LEU A 106 -5.87 -0.79 -2.79
N MET A 107 -6.06 -0.52 -4.08
CA MET A 107 -7.03 0.48 -4.55
C MET A 107 -8.48 0.09 -4.26
N PHE A 108 -8.81 -1.20 -4.37
CA PHE A 108 -10.11 -1.72 -3.93
C PHE A 108 -10.32 -1.50 -2.43
N SER A 109 -9.30 -1.80 -1.61
CA SER A 109 -9.34 -1.59 -0.16
C SER A 109 -9.50 -0.11 0.21
N VAL A 110 -8.83 0.80 -0.51
CA VAL A 110 -9.01 2.25 -0.34
C VAL A 110 -10.44 2.68 -0.61
N ARG A 111 -11.03 2.21 -1.71
CA ARG A 111 -12.43 2.50 -2.05
C ARG A 111 -13.36 2.00 -0.96
N ASP A 112 -13.14 0.79 -0.46
CA ASP A 112 -13.94 0.23 0.62
C ASP A 112 -13.80 1.04 1.93
N ILE A 113 -12.57 1.40 2.33
CA ILE A 113 -12.29 2.25 3.50
C ILE A 113 -12.97 3.62 3.39
N ALA A 114 -12.92 4.25 2.22
CA ALA A 114 -13.58 5.53 1.96
C ALA A 114 -15.12 5.38 2.01
N SER A 115 -15.65 4.24 1.55
CA SER A 115 -17.08 3.95 1.54
C SER A 115 -17.64 3.49 2.89
N CYS A 116 -16.79 3.07 3.84
CA CYS A 116 -17.20 2.59 5.18
C CYS A 116 -17.91 3.66 6.07
N GLY A 117 -18.16 4.87 5.56
CA GLY A 117 -19.11 5.84 6.13
C GLY A 117 -20.56 5.70 5.63
N LEU A 118 -20.83 4.86 4.63
CA LEU A 118 -22.15 4.65 4.02
C LEU A 118 -22.37 3.16 3.68
N PRO A 119 -23.19 2.40 4.43
CA PRO A 119 -23.54 1.05 4.05
C PRO A 119 -24.45 1.05 2.81
N ARG A 120 -23.98 0.42 1.73
CA ARG A 120 -24.70 0.18 0.46
C ARG A 120 -25.99 -0.65 0.62
N ASP A 121 -26.20 -1.23 1.80
CA ASP A 121 -27.31 -2.14 2.12
C ASP A 121 -28.44 -1.49 2.97
N ARG A 122 -28.40 -0.16 3.17
CA ARG A 122 -29.42 0.58 3.96
C ARG A 122 -30.16 1.69 3.24
N VAL A 123 -29.97 1.84 1.92
CA VAL A 123 -30.70 2.87 1.16
C VAL A 123 -32.21 2.54 1.08
N ASP A 124 -32.59 1.26 1.14
CA ASP A 124 -33.99 0.86 1.00
C ASP A 124 -34.77 0.64 2.31
N ARG A 125 -34.12 0.64 3.48
CA ARG A 125 -34.80 0.34 4.77
C ARG A 125 -34.83 1.45 5.81
N LEU A 126 -34.40 2.66 5.47
CA LEU A 126 -34.49 3.82 6.38
C LEU A 126 -35.39 4.94 5.86
N LYS A 127 -36.53 4.59 5.26
CA LYS A 127 -37.70 5.48 5.29
C LYS A 127 -38.44 5.22 6.60
N LYS A 128 -38.29 6.14 7.56
CA LYS A 128 -38.93 6.23 8.89
C LYS A 128 -38.10 5.74 10.09
N THR A 129 -37.15 6.55 10.52
CA THR A 129 -36.98 6.80 11.97
C THR A 129 -36.71 8.27 12.19
N LYS A 130 -37.68 8.93 12.81
CA LYS A 130 -37.74 10.35 13.12
C LYS A 130 -37.01 10.57 14.45
N HIS A 131 -35.68 10.60 14.45
CA HIS A 131 -34.88 11.22 15.51
C HIS A 131 -33.43 11.36 15.03
N GLY A 132 -32.90 12.58 15.12
CA GLY A 132 -31.57 12.94 14.64
C GLY A 132 -30.47 12.24 15.42
N MET A 133 -29.71 11.39 14.74
CA MET A 133 -28.35 11.03 15.11
C MET A 133 -27.61 10.72 13.81
N ARG A 134 -26.73 11.63 13.37
CA ARG A 134 -25.86 11.42 12.21
C ARG A 134 -24.95 10.23 12.51
N TYR A 135 -25.24 9.09 11.89
CA TYR A 135 -24.43 7.89 11.97
C TYR A 135 -23.12 8.09 11.19
N GLY A 136 -22.04 8.37 11.92
CA GLY A 136 -20.65 8.01 11.63
C GLY A 136 -19.99 8.57 10.37
N GLN A 137 -19.59 9.85 10.37
CA GLN A 137 -18.43 10.24 9.54
C GLN A 137 -17.21 9.47 10.04
N VAL A 138 -16.63 8.60 9.21
CA VAL A 138 -15.31 8.02 9.50
C VAL A 138 -14.32 9.19 9.56
N SER A 139 -13.68 9.39 10.71
CA SER A 139 -12.61 10.39 10.84
C SER A 139 -11.54 10.13 9.78
N LEU A 140 -11.09 11.18 9.10
CA LEU A 140 -9.98 11.13 8.14
C LEU A 140 -8.77 10.39 8.73
N ALA A 141 -8.46 10.62 10.01
CA ALA A 141 -7.35 9.96 10.70
C ALA A 141 -7.55 8.43 10.81
N ALA A 142 -8.78 7.97 11.05
CA ALA A 142 -9.11 6.55 11.10
C ALA A 142 -9.03 5.90 9.72
N ALA A 143 -9.50 6.59 8.68
CA ALA A 143 -9.36 6.13 7.30
C ALA A 143 -7.88 6.04 6.89
N MET A 144 -7.08 7.06 7.19
CA MET A 144 -5.64 7.09 6.93
C MET A 144 -4.89 5.97 7.66
N ALA A 145 -5.25 5.67 8.92
CA ALA A 145 -4.65 4.57 9.65
C ALA A 145 -4.90 3.22 8.96
N ARG A 146 -6.13 2.98 8.46
CA ARG A 146 -6.46 1.75 7.71
C ARG A 146 -5.77 1.69 6.35
N VAL A 147 -5.68 2.83 5.65
CA VAL A 147 -4.94 2.93 4.38
C VAL A 147 -3.48 2.58 4.58
N ARG A 148 -2.85 3.09 5.65
CA ARG A 148 -1.46 2.75 5.98
C ARG A 148 -1.28 1.27 6.26
N ILE A 149 -2.22 0.63 6.95
CA ILE A 149 -2.20 -0.83 7.18
C ILE A 149 -2.30 -1.59 5.84
N ALA A 150 -3.22 -1.19 4.96
CA ALA A 150 -3.37 -1.79 3.63
C ALA A 150 -2.10 -1.67 2.79
N ALA A 151 -1.51 -0.47 2.75
CA ALA A 151 -0.27 -0.19 2.03
C ALA A 151 0.92 -1.00 2.60
N THR A 152 1.00 -1.14 3.92
CA THR A 152 2.03 -1.95 4.59
C THR A 152 1.88 -3.43 4.25
N LEU A 153 0.66 -3.95 4.24
CA LEU A 153 0.39 -5.33 3.80
C LEU A 153 0.80 -5.52 2.34
N GLY A 154 0.36 -4.63 1.44
CA GLY A 154 0.75 -4.70 0.03
C GLY A 154 2.26 -4.71 -0.15
N ALA A 155 2.97 -3.80 0.53
CA ALA A 155 4.41 -3.69 0.43
C ALA A 155 5.14 -4.95 0.93
N THR A 156 4.65 -5.55 2.03
CA THR A 156 5.22 -6.81 2.54
C THR A 156 5.00 -7.96 1.57
N LEU A 157 3.80 -8.10 0.98
CA LEU A 157 3.48 -9.16 0.00
C LEU A 157 4.35 -9.06 -1.27
N VAL A 158 4.53 -7.84 -1.81
CA VAL A 158 5.42 -7.59 -2.96
C VAL A 158 6.87 -7.95 -2.61
N TRP A 159 7.35 -7.47 -1.46
CA TRP A 159 8.72 -7.72 -1.03
C TRP A 159 9.01 -9.22 -0.87
N ILE A 160 8.15 -9.97 -0.18
CA ILE A 160 8.41 -11.40 0.05
C ILE A 160 8.23 -12.24 -1.22
N SER A 161 7.42 -11.80 -2.19
CA SER A 161 7.23 -12.53 -3.45
C SER A 161 8.42 -12.44 -4.39
N GLY A 162 8.91 -11.22 -4.65
CA GLY A 162 9.86 -10.96 -5.72
C GLY A 162 11.07 -10.11 -5.34
N GLY A 163 11.21 -9.78 -4.05
CA GLY A 163 12.35 -9.07 -3.52
C GLY A 163 12.63 -7.74 -4.22
N SER A 164 13.92 -7.42 -4.38
CA SER A 164 14.36 -6.12 -4.90
C SER A 164 14.08 -5.92 -6.39
N SER A 165 14.08 -7.00 -7.18
CA SER A 165 13.75 -6.95 -8.61
C SER A 165 12.31 -6.54 -8.84
N LEU A 166 11.38 -7.10 -8.07
CA LEU A 166 9.96 -6.78 -8.20
C LEU A 166 9.68 -5.35 -7.71
N VAL A 167 10.31 -4.93 -6.61
CA VAL A 167 10.21 -3.53 -6.14
C VAL A 167 10.78 -2.54 -7.17
N GLN A 168 11.91 -2.88 -7.80
CA GLN A 168 12.48 -2.06 -8.86
C GLN A 168 11.52 -1.92 -10.05
N SER A 169 10.92 -3.03 -10.51
CA SER A 169 9.93 -3.02 -11.57
C SER A 169 8.68 -2.22 -11.18
N LEU A 170 8.22 -2.38 -9.94
CA LEU A 170 7.06 -1.66 -9.42
C LEU A 170 7.25 -0.14 -9.50
N ILE A 171 8.37 0.35 -8.98
CA ILE A 171 8.63 1.80 -8.89
C ILE A 171 8.95 2.38 -10.25
N LYS A 172 9.76 1.68 -11.07
CA LYS A 172 10.25 2.22 -12.33
C LYS A 172 9.24 2.09 -13.49
N GLU A 173 8.40 1.06 -13.46
CA GLU A 173 7.60 0.65 -14.62
C GLU A 173 6.12 0.56 -14.23
N THR A 174 5.75 -0.31 -13.29
CA THR A 174 4.33 -0.56 -12.98
C THR A 174 3.59 0.68 -12.48
N LEU A 175 4.16 1.45 -11.54
CA LEU A 175 3.52 2.65 -11.00
C LEU A 175 3.40 3.77 -12.06
N PRO A 176 4.46 4.17 -12.78
CA PRO A 176 4.32 5.11 -13.89
C PRO A 176 3.30 4.67 -14.93
N SER A 177 3.32 3.40 -15.37
CA SER A 177 2.35 2.87 -16.31
C SER A 177 0.91 2.92 -15.77
N TRP A 178 0.71 2.60 -14.49
CA TRP A 178 -0.58 2.69 -13.82
C TRP A 178 -1.11 4.13 -13.80
N PHE A 179 -0.27 5.11 -13.43
CA PHE A 179 -0.67 6.53 -13.43
C PHE A 179 -0.98 7.10 -14.81
N ILE A 180 -0.29 6.64 -15.85
CA ILE A 180 -0.53 7.08 -17.24
C ILE A 180 -1.79 6.43 -17.80
N SER A 181 -2.07 5.18 -17.42
CA SER A 181 -3.20 4.46 -17.98
C SER A 181 -4.54 5.00 -17.44
N THR A 182 -5.56 4.99 -18.30
CA THR A 182 -6.92 5.37 -17.92
C THR A 182 -7.55 4.27 -17.08
N HIS A 183 -7.31 4.30 -15.78
CA HIS A 183 -8.04 3.43 -14.87
C HIS A 183 -9.46 3.96 -14.73
N GLY A 184 -10.40 3.30 -15.43
CA GLY A 184 -11.84 3.45 -15.26
C GLY A 184 -12.30 2.98 -13.89
N LEU A 185 -11.81 3.61 -12.83
CA LEU A 185 -12.43 3.56 -11.52
C LEU A 185 -13.71 4.38 -11.64
N ASP A 186 -14.76 3.70 -12.13
CA ASP A 186 -16.10 4.19 -12.48
C ASP A 186 -16.49 5.56 -11.91
N GLN A 187 -16.93 6.42 -12.82
CA GLN A 187 -17.64 7.68 -12.59
C GLN A 187 -19.03 7.45 -11.95
N GLU A 188 -19.12 6.70 -10.85
CA GLU A 188 -20.33 6.64 -10.04
C GLU A 188 -20.19 7.57 -8.82
N GLY A 189 -20.79 8.76 -8.94
CA GLY A 189 -21.06 9.64 -7.81
C GLY A 189 -20.01 10.73 -7.58
N ARG A 190 -20.25 11.88 -8.24
CA ARG A 190 -19.48 13.14 -8.24
C ARG A 190 -19.17 13.76 -6.85
N GLU A 191 -19.60 13.14 -5.75
CA GLU A 191 -19.47 13.67 -4.39
C GLU A 191 -18.55 12.81 -3.47
N SER A 192 -18.25 11.56 -3.84
CA SER A 192 -17.36 10.66 -3.06
C SER A 192 -15.96 10.48 -3.68
N GLY A 193 -15.81 10.82 -4.96
CA GLY A 193 -14.58 10.61 -5.74
C GLY A 193 -13.34 11.31 -5.17
N GLY A 194 -13.48 12.51 -4.59
CA GLY A 194 -12.35 13.28 -4.07
C GLY A 194 -11.64 12.62 -2.87
N MET A 195 -12.39 12.02 -1.95
CA MET A 195 -11.80 11.34 -0.78
C MET A 195 -11.14 10.02 -1.19
N VAL A 196 -11.77 9.26 -2.11
CA VAL A 196 -11.18 8.02 -2.66
C VAL A 196 -9.89 8.33 -3.41
N ALA A 197 -9.88 9.38 -4.24
CA ALA A 197 -8.71 9.83 -4.98
C ALA A 197 -7.56 10.23 -4.04
N MET A 198 -7.84 11.10 -3.07
CA MET A 198 -6.85 11.55 -2.08
C MET A 198 -6.29 10.38 -1.25
N LEU A 199 -7.15 9.54 -0.67
CA LEU A 199 -6.71 8.36 0.09
C LEU A 199 -5.94 7.38 -0.79
N GLY A 200 -6.32 7.25 -2.07
CA GLY A 200 -5.62 6.44 -3.05
C GLY A 200 -4.20 6.94 -3.32
N GLY A 201 -4.03 8.24 -3.53
CA GLY A 201 -2.72 8.85 -3.71
C GLY A 201 -1.80 8.60 -2.50
N TYR A 202 -2.32 8.83 -1.29
CA TYR A 202 -1.56 8.52 -0.07
C TYR A 202 -1.26 7.03 0.08
N ALA A 203 -2.21 6.14 -0.23
CA ALA A 203 -1.99 4.70 -0.19
C ALA A 203 -0.83 4.27 -1.09
N LEU A 204 -0.81 4.77 -2.32
CA LEU A 204 0.24 4.52 -3.30
C LEU A 204 1.59 5.07 -2.84
N ALA A 205 1.60 6.26 -2.22
CA ALA A 205 2.82 6.87 -1.69
C ALA A 205 3.42 6.01 -0.56
N TYR A 206 2.61 5.62 0.43
CA TYR A 206 3.03 4.72 1.50
C TYR A 206 3.50 3.38 0.94
N PHE A 207 2.76 2.80 0.01
CA PHE A 207 3.10 1.53 -0.61
C PHE A 207 4.45 1.59 -1.33
N ALA A 208 4.66 2.60 -2.18
CA ALA A 208 5.90 2.77 -2.95
C ALA A 208 7.12 2.97 -2.03
N VAL A 209 7.02 3.85 -1.02
CA VAL A 209 8.11 4.11 -0.09
C VAL A 209 8.41 2.88 0.78
N LEU A 210 7.39 2.19 1.29
CA LEU A 210 7.57 0.97 2.08
C LEU A 210 8.20 -0.16 1.26
N CYS A 211 7.79 -0.34 -0.01
CA CYS A 211 8.45 -1.27 -0.93
C CYS A 211 9.94 -0.93 -1.07
N GLY A 212 10.27 0.34 -1.32
CA GLY A 212 11.66 0.80 -1.46
C GLY A 212 12.48 0.62 -0.17
N THR A 213 11.90 0.90 1.01
CA THR A 213 12.61 0.72 2.29
C THR A 213 12.86 -0.75 2.61
N PHE A 214 11.92 -1.65 2.28
CA PHE A 214 12.18 -3.09 2.40
C PHE A 214 13.27 -3.57 1.44
N ALA A 215 13.34 -3.02 0.22
CA ALA A 215 14.30 -3.44 -0.79
C ALA A 215 15.71 -2.93 -0.58
N TRP A 216 15.86 -1.66 -0.21
CA TRP A 216 17.16 -0.97 -0.20
C TRP A 216 17.55 -0.45 1.18
N GLY A 217 16.64 -0.48 2.14
CA GLY A 217 16.81 0.16 3.43
C GLY A 217 16.74 1.70 3.34
N VAL A 218 16.73 2.32 4.51
CA VAL A 218 16.76 3.78 4.66
C VAL A 218 18.20 4.32 4.50
N ASP A 219 19.18 3.51 4.88
CA ASP A 219 20.61 3.86 4.85
C ASP A 219 21.34 3.34 3.61
N SER A 220 22.52 3.88 3.33
CA SER A 220 23.39 3.49 2.21
C SER A 220 24.39 2.38 2.58
N VAL A 221 24.18 1.70 3.73
CA VAL A 221 25.09 0.66 4.25
C VAL A 221 24.93 -0.67 3.51
N THR A 222 23.74 -0.93 2.96
CA THR A 222 23.45 -2.22 2.32
C THR A 222 23.90 -2.24 0.86
N PRO A 223 24.42 -3.37 0.34
CA PRO A 223 24.76 -3.50 -1.08
C PRO A 223 23.53 -3.38 -2.00
N ALA A 224 22.33 -3.63 -1.48
CA ALA A 224 21.06 -3.45 -2.18
C ALA A 224 20.80 -1.97 -2.55
N SER A 225 21.41 -1.01 -1.85
CA SER A 225 21.27 0.43 -2.13
C SER A 225 21.91 0.87 -3.45
N LYS A 226 22.80 0.09 -4.08
CA LYS A 226 23.49 0.51 -5.32
C LYS A 226 22.55 0.82 -6.49
N ARG A 227 21.38 0.17 -6.55
CA ARG A 227 20.38 0.41 -7.60
C ARG A 227 19.42 1.54 -7.25
N ARG A 228 19.32 1.92 -5.97
CA ARG A 228 18.37 2.89 -5.45
C ARG A 228 18.48 4.26 -6.15
N PRO A 229 19.66 4.88 -6.34
CA PRO A 229 19.76 6.18 -7.02
C PRO A 229 19.17 6.16 -8.43
N LYS A 230 19.44 5.10 -9.20
CA LYS A 230 18.94 4.96 -10.57
C LYS A 230 17.42 4.80 -10.62
N VAL A 231 16.85 4.00 -9.71
CA VAL A 231 15.41 3.75 -9.68
C VAL A 231 14.66 4.98 -9.16
N LEU A 232 15.12 5.58 -8.06
CA LEU A 232 14.52 6.79 -7.51
C LEU A 232 14.66 7.98 -8.44
N GLY A 233 15.83 8.17 -9.06
CA GLY A 233 16.04 9.23 -10.05
C GLY A 233 15.05 9.12 -11.22
N ALA A 234 14.88 7.92 -11.78
CA ALA A 234 13.90 7.70 -12.85
C ALA A 234 12.45 7.98 -12.39
N HIS A 235 12.10 7.56 -11.18
CA HIS A 235 10.75 7.78 -10.64
C HIS A 235 10.46 9.25 -10.35
N LEU A 236 11.40 9.96 -9.72
CA LEU A 236 11.27 11.39 -9.43
C LEU A 236 11.29 12.24 -10.71
N GLU A 237 12.07 11.85 -11.73
CA GLU A 237 12.03 12.49 -13.04
C GLU A 237 10.65 12.31 -13.72
N PHE A 238 10.03 11.14 -13.55
CA PHE A 238 8.65 10.91 -13.96
C PHE A 238 7.68 11.82 -13.19
N LEU A 239 7.81 11.93 -11.86
CA LEU A 239 6.95 12.83 -11.06
C LEU A 239 7.08 14.29 -11.53
N ALA A 240 8.32 14.76 -11.71
CA ALA A 240 8.60 16.12 -12.16
C ALA A 240 8.02 16.38 -13.55
N SER A 241 8.20 15.44 -14.47
CA SER A 241 7.73 15.59 -15.85
C SER A 241 6.21 15.53 -15.96
N ALA A 242 5.54 14.73 -15.14
CA ALA A 242 4.09 14.71 -15.06
C ALA A 242 3.52 16.00 -14.41
N LEU A 243 4.17 16.54 -13.38
CA LEU A 243 3.78 17.84 -12.80
C LEU A 243 3.99 19.01 -13.75
N ASP A 244 5.09 19.01 -14.51
CA ASP A 244 5.37 19.99 -15.57
C ASP A 244 4.41 19.90 -16.76
N GLY A 245 3.49 18.92 -16.78
CA GLY A 245 2.55 18.68 -17.87
C GLY A 245 3.17 18.06 -19.13
N LYS A 246 4.43 17.58 -19.06
CA LYS A 246 5.11 16.88 -20.18
C LYS A 246 4.54 15.48 -20.39
N ILE A 247 3.97 14.89 -19.35
CA ILE A 247 3.34 13.56 -19.37
C ILE A 247 1.87 13.73 -19.00
N SER A 248 0.98 13.25 -19.87
CA SER A 248 -0.44 13.19 -19.57
C SER A 248 -0.73 12.02 -18.63
N LEU A 249 -1.49 12.28 -17.56
CA LEU A 249 -1.89 11.29 -16.58
C LEU A 249 -3.31 10.80 -16.87
N GLY A 250 -3.56 9.51 -16.62
CA GLY A 250 -4.87 8.88 -16.74
C GLY A 250 -5.67 8.89 -15.43
N CYS A 251 -5.06 9.30 -14.31
CA CYS A 251 -5.68 9.35 -12.99
C CYS A 251 -6.25 10.73 -12.63
N ASP A 252 -7.09 10.77 -11.59
CA ASP A 252 -7.60 12.03 -11.03
C ASP A 252 -6.48 12.91 -10.45
N TRP A 253 -6.62 14.24 -10.60
CA TRP A 253 -5.61 15.19 -10.12
C TRP A 253 -5.43 15.17 -8.60
N ALA A 254 -6.49 14.96 -7.82
CA ALA A 254 -6.38 14.88 -6.36
C ALA A 254 -5.60 13.63 -5.93
N MET A 255 -5.73 12.52 -6.68
CA MET A 255 -4.92 11.32 -6.46
C MET A 255 -3.45 11.59 -6.78
N TRP A 256 -3.17 12.21 -7.93
CA TRP A 256 -1.81 12.55 -8.33
C TRP A 256 -1.14 13.48 -7.31
N ARG A 257 -1.82 14.56 -6.93
CA ARG A 257 -1.33 15.51 -5.93
C ARG A 257 -1.05 14.82 -4.59
N ALA A 258 -1.98 14.02 -4.08
CA ALA A 258 -1.79 13.30 -2.81
C ALA A 258 -0.65 12.29 -2.88
N TYR A 259 -0.45 11.63 -4.04
CA TYR A 259 0.68 10.74 -4.26
C TYR A 259 2.01 11.49 -4.20
N VAL A 260 2.17 12.58 -4.95
CA VAL A 260 3.43 13.34 -4.97
C VAL A 260 3.72 13.97 -3.61
N SER A 261 2.77 14.69 -3.02
CA SER A 261 2.93 15.29 -1.68
C SER A 261 3.27 14.21 -0.65
N GLY A 262 2.56 13.08 -0.66
CA GLY A 262 2.79 11.98 0.27
C GLY A 262 4.16 11.30 0.07
N PHE A 263 4.56 11.05 -1.16
CA PHE A 263 5.82 10.38 -1.49
C PHE A 263 7.01 11.24 -1.08
N VAL A 264 7.00 12.53 -1.45
CA VAL A 264 8.06 13.47 -1.11
C VAL A 264 8.10 13.73 0.40
N SER A 265 6.95 13.88 1.06
CA SER A 265 6.88 14.03 2.52
C SER A 265 7.52 12.85 3.25
N LEU A 266 7.24 11.62 2.82
CA LEU A 266 7.85 10.42 3.37
C LEU A 266 9.36 10.36 3.08
N MET A 267 9.81 10.84 1.93
CA MET A 267 11.25 10.93 1.64
C MET A 267 11.97 11.89 2.57
N VAL A 268 11.43 13.10 2.73
CA VAL A 268 12.00 14.14 3.60
C VAL A 268 11.96 13.73 5.07
N ALA A 269 10.88 13.08 5.52
CA ALA A 269 10.71 12.71 6.92
C ALA A 269 11.39 11.40 7.31
N CYS A 270 11.41 10.40 6.43
CA CYS A 270 11.78 9.02 6.79
C CYS A 270 12.95 8.46 5.99
N THR A 271 13.26 9.01 4.81
CA THR A 271 14.34 8.50 3.94
C THR A 271 15.25 9.60 3.41
N GLN A 272 15.72 10.48 4.30
CA GLN A 272 16.53 11.65 3.95
C GLN A 272 17.75 11.35 3.07
N LYS A 273 18.42 10.22 3.28
CA LYS A 273 19.55 9.78 2.44
C LYS A 273 19.17 9.52 0.98
N TRP A 274 17.93 9.16 0.72
CA TRP A 274 17.44 8.98 -0.64
C TRP A 274 17.38 10.31 -1.39
N VAL A 275 17.08 11.41 -0.70
CA VAL A 275 17.05 12.76 -1.30
C VAL A 275 18.45 13.17 -1.77
N LEU A 276 19.48 12.90 -0.96
CA LEU A 276 20.88 13.20 -1.30
C LEU A 276 21.42 12.42 -2.51
N GLU A 277 20.78 11.31 -2.87
CA GLU A 277 21.20 10.44 -3.97
C GLU A 277 20.55 10.81 -5.32
N VAL A 278 19.65 11.80 -5.32
CA VAL A 278 18.90 12.24 -6.48
C VAL A 278 19.59 13.45 -7.11
N ASP A 279 19.51 13.56 -8.43
CA ASP A 279 20.03 14.71 -9.16
C ASP A 279 19.36 16.01 -8.69
N VAL A 280 20.19 17.01 -8.39
CA VAL A 280 19.77 18.31 -7.88
C VAL A 280 18.81 19.02 -8.85
N GLU A 281 18.98 18.86 -10.16
CA GLU A 281 18.08 19.50 -11.14
C GLU A 281 16.67 18.91 -11.10
N VAL A 282 16.54 17.61 -10.78
CA VAL A 282 15.25 16.96 -10.55
C VAL A 282 14.61 17.50 -9.27
N LEU A 283 15.40 17.66 -8.21
CA LEU A 283 14.92 18.23 -6.93
C LEU A 283 14.42 19.67 -7.10
N LYS A 284 15.14 20.51 -7.87
CA LYS A 284 14.73 21.90 -8.20
C LYS A 284 13.43 21.97 -8.98
N ARG A 285 13.25 21.10 -9.96
CA ARG A 285 11.99 21.02 -10.72
C ARG A 285 10.84 20.59 -9.82
N LEU A 286 11.04 19.55 -9.03
CA LEU A 286 10.03 19.09 -8.08
C LEU A 286 9.66 20.15 -7.05
N SER A 287 10.62 20.86 -6.47
CA SER A 287 10.35 21.90 -5.47
C SER A 287 9.54 23.05 -6.07
N LYS A 288 9.84 23.46 -7.31
CA LYS A 288 9.06 24.47 -8.03
C LYS A 288 7.60 24.05 -8.23
N GLU A 289 7.38 22.80 -8.62
CA GLU A 289 6.02 22.29 -8.82
C GLU A 289 5.29 22.06 -7.48
N LEU A 290 5.98 21.63 -6.42
CA LEU A 290 5.41 21.55 -5.07
C LEU A 290 4.95 22.91 -4.56
N ARG A 291 5.72 23.97 -4.84
CA ARG A 291 5.29 25.34 -4.54
C ARG A 291 4.00 25.71 -5.27
N ARG A 292 3.86 25.36 -6.55
CA ARG A 292 2.60 25.56 -7.31
C ARG A 292 1.43 24.77 -6.74
N LEU A 293 1.71 23.67 -6.04
CA LEU A 293 0.72 22.91 -5.28
C LEU A 293 0.41 23.54 -3.91
N ASN A 294 1.01 24.68 -3.54
CA ASN A 294 0.89 25.30 -2.23
C ASN A 294 1.48 24.43 -1.09
N GLU A 295 2.58 23.72 -1.38
CA GLU A 295 3.34 22.86 -0.46
C GLU A 295 4.75 23.44 -0.24
N GLU A 296 4.84 24.72 0.13
CA GLU A 296 6.10 25.48 0.16
C GLU A 296 7.08 24.96 1.22
N GLU A 297 6.57 24.60 2.42
CA GLU A 297 7.38 24.00 3.49
C GLU A 297 8.02 22.68 3.03
N LEU A 298 7.27 21.87 2.28
CA LEU A 298 7.78 20.61 1.74
C LEU A 298 8.81 20.85 0.63
N ALA A 299 8.59 21.85 -0.21
CA ALA A 299 9.54 22.27 -1.24
C ALA A 299 10.87 22.73 -0.63
N LEU A 300 10.82 23.56 0.41
CA LEU A 300 12.00 24.00 1.16
C LEU A 300 12.71 22.83 1.85
N ALA A 301 11.96 21.95 2.50
CA ALA A 301 12.54 20.78 3.18
C ALA A 301 13.20 19.81 2.19
N LEU A 302 12.63 19.63 1.00
CA LEU A 302 13.23 18.83 -0.07
C LEU A 302 14.57 19.41 -0.53
N LEU A 303 14.62 20.71 -0.82
CA LEU A 303 15.86 21.36 -1.26
C LEU A 303 16.91 21.44 -0.15
N GLY A 304 16.50 21.69 1.10
CA GLY A 304 17.39 21.71 2.25
C GLY A 304 18.11 20.37 2.48
N LEU A 305 17.46 19.25 2.13
CA LEU A 305 18.06 17.92 2.15
C LEU A 305 18.82 17.55 0.87
N GLY A 306 18.72 18.33 -0.20
CA GLY A 306 19.39 18.09 -1.49
C GLY A 306 20.91 18.36 -1.49
N GLY A 307 21.49 18.69 -0.34
CA GLY A 307 22.92 18.96 -0.17
C GLY A 307 23.36 20.32 -0.74
N VAL A 308 24.68 20.53 -0.81
CA VAL A 308 25.28 21.83 -1.18
C VAL A 308 24.81 22.34 -2.54
N GLY A 309 24.61 21.45 -3.52
CA GLY A 309 24.15 21.82 -4.86
C GLY A 309 22.74 22.41 -4.89
N ALA A 310 21.88 22.07 -3.92
CA ALA A 310 20.51 22.56 -3.83
C ALA A 310 20.37 23.82 -2.95
N MET A 311 21.39 24.19 -2.17
CA MET A 311 21.30 25.31 -1.21
C MET A 311 21.01 26.66 -1.86
N GLY A 312 21.55 26.93 -3.05
CA GLY A 312 21.25 28.17 -3.79
C GLY A 312 19.76 28.27 -4.15
N ALA A 313 19.20 27.19 -4.70
CA ALA A 313 17.77 27.13 -5.01
C ALA A 313 16.89 27.17 -3.75
N ALA A 314 17.36 26.60 -2.63
CA ALA A 314 16.66 26.68 -1.34
C ALA A 314 16.59 28.14 -0.84
N ALA A 315 17.70 28.88 -0.95
CA ALA A 315 17.77 30.29 -0.56
C ALA A 315 16.89 31.17 -1.44
N GLU A 316 16.92 30.97 -2.76
CA GLU A 316 16.02 31.66 -3.71
C GLU A 316 14.55 31.41 -3.36
N LEU A 317 14.16 30.15 -3.13
CA LEU A 317 12.79 29.80 -2.78
C LEU A 317 12.37 30.40 -1.43
N ALA A 318 13.26 30.42 -0.44
CA ALA A 318 12.96 31.02 0.87
C ALA A 318 12.71 32.54 0.77
N ILE A 319 13.54 33.25 0.01
CA ILE A 319 13.35 34.69 -0.22
C ILE A 319 12.01 34.97 -0.91
N GLU A 320 11.63 34.13 -1.87
CA GLU A 320 10.37 34.27 -2.59
C GLU A 320 9.13 33.87 -1.77
N CYS A 321 9.29 33.17 -0.64
CA CYS A 321 8.22 32.81 0.30
C CYS A 321 8.04 33.83 1.44
N GLU A 322 9.04 34.66 1.72
CA GLU A 322 8.98 35.71 2.75
C GLU A 322 8.29 37.02 2.27
N VAL A 323 7.88 37.09 0.99
CA VAL A 323 7.18 38.22 0.34
C VAL A 323 5.70 37.92 0.18
#